data_AF-A0A4U9HKA1-F1
#
_entry.id   AF-A0A4U9HKA1-F1
#
_cell.length_a   1.000
_cell.length_b   1.000
_cell.length_c   1.000
_cell.angle_alpha   90.00
_cell.angle_beta   90.00
_cell.angle_gamma   90.00
#
_symmetry.space_group_name_H-M   'P 1'
#
loop_
_entity.id
_entity.type
_entity.pdbx_description
1 polymer ?
#
loop_
_entity_poly.entity_id
_entity_poly.type
_entity_poly.pdbx_seq_one_letter_code
_entity_poly.pdbx_strand_id
1 'polypeptide(L)'
;MKAEAVITGVCETDFSGYPDCRDEFVKALNHAVNLGMAKDIRFETPLMWLDKAETWALADYWGKLDLVRNETLTCYNGIQGDGCGHCAACNLRANGLNHYLADKAGVMAALKKKTGLN
;
A
#
# COMPACT_ATOMS: atom_id res chain seq x y z
N MET A 1 24.83 11.34 -1.30
CA MET A 1 23.39 11.24 -1.00
C MET A 1 23.22 10.46 0.30
N LYS A 2 22.48 10.99 1.27
CA LYS A 2 22.07 10.25 2.48
C LYS A 2 20.54 10.30 2.51
N ALA A 3 19.87 9.16 2.35
CA ALA A 3 18.42 9.08 2.54
C ALA A 3 18.08 9.21 4.03
N GLU A 4 16.98 9.89 4.34
CA GLU A 4 16.46 10.08 5.70
C GLU A 4 15.31 9.13 6.03
N ALA A 5 14.71 8.52 5.01
CA ALA A 5 13.60 7.60 5.16
C ALA A 5 13.73 6.39 4.24
N VAL A 6 13.17 5.27 4.70
CA VAL A 6 12.87 4.07 3.92
C VAL A 6 11.35 3.95 3.88
N ILE A 7 10.80 4.01 2.67
CA ILE A 7 9.35 3.86 2.46
C ILE A 7 9.09 2.42 2.04
N THR A 8 8.14 1.76 2.70
CA THR A 8 7.74 0.39 2.37
C THR A 8 6.22 0.26 2.27
N GLY A 9 5.76 -0.60 1.34
CA GLY A 9 4.35 -0.81 1.05
C GLY A 9 3.68 -1.93 1.85
N VAL A 10 4.30 -2.40 2.94
CA VAL A 10 3.69 -3.40 3.82
C VAL A 10 2.42 -2.86 4.49
N CYS A 11 1.47 -3.75 4.74
CA CYS A 11 0.24 -3.43 5.47
C CYS A 11 -0.19 -4.61 6.35
N GLU A 12 -0.96 -4.28 7.38
CA GLU A 12 -1.52 -5.28 8.32
C GLU A 12 -2.96 -5.69 7.95
N THR A 13 -3.57 -4.99 6.99
CA THR A 13 -4.95 -5.17 6.54
C THR A 13 -5.14 -6.34 5.56
N ASP A 14 -4.07 -6.84 4.95
CA ASP A 14 -4.14 -7.95 3.99
C ASP A 14 -4.27 -9.31 4.71
N PHE A 15 -5.08 -10.19 4.12
CA PHE A 15 -5.55 -11.48 4.66
C PHE A 15 -4.45 -12.48 5.10
N SER A 16 -3.17 -12.18 4.85
CA SER A 16 -2.05 -13.10 5.11
C SER A 16 -1.33 -12.86 6.44
N GLY A 17 -1.59 -11.75 7.14
CA GLY A 17 -1.25 -11.59 8.57
C GLY A 17 0.21 -11.83 8.96
N TYR A 18 1.14 -11.62 8.02
CA TYR A 18 2.58 -11.83 8.22
C TYR A 18 3.08 -11.00 9.42
N PRO A 19 3.69 -11.63 10.44
CA PRO A 19 4.07 -10.94 11.67
C PRO A 19 5.14 -9.86 11.45
N ASP A 20 5.94 -10.01 10.40
CA ASP A 20 6.96 -9.06 9.94
C ASP A 20 6.38 -7.85 9.17
N CYS A 21 5.07 -7.85 8.86
CA CYS A 21 4.40 -6.72 8.21
C CYS A 21 3.60 -5.83 9.18
N ARG A 22 3.56 -6.17 10.47
CA ARG A 22 2.80 -5.42 11.49
C ARG A 22 3.49 -4.13 11.88
N ASP A 23 2.70 -3.13 12.26
CA ASP A 23 3.22 -1.82 12.70
C ASP A 23 4.22 -1.95 13.88
N GLU A 24 3.92 -2.82 14.85
CA GLU A 24 4.80 -3.06 16.00
C GLU A 24 6.18 -3.59 15.57
N PHE A 25 6.21 -4.52 14.61
CA PHE A 25 7.47 -5.06 14.08
C PHE A 25 8.27 -3.99 13.36
N VAL A 26 7.63 -3.22 12.47
CA VAL A 26 8.31 -2.15 11.72
C VAL A 26 8.91 -1.11 12.67
N LYS A 27 8.19 -0.71 13.72
CA LYS A 27 8.68 0.22 14.74
C LYS A 27 9.85 -0.34 15.53
N ALA A 28 9.77 -1.60 15.95
CA ALA A 28 10.85 -2.27 16.67
C ALA A 28 12.11 -2.39 15.80
N LEU A 29 11.96 -2.77 14.53
CA LEU A 29 13.07 -2.88 13.59
C LEU A 29 13.70 -1.51 13.31
N ASN A 30 12.90 -0.46 13.12
CA ASN A 30 13.41 0.90 12.91
C ASN A 30 14.30 1.35 14.09
N HIS A 31 13.86 1.06 15.32
CA HIS A 31 14.66 1.35 16.51
C HIS A 31 16.01 0.60 16.51
N ALA A 32 15.99 -0.71 16.22
CA ALA A 32 17.20 -1.51 16.16
C ALA A 32 18.18 -1.03 15.07
N VAL A 33 17.67 -0.66 13.90
CA VAL A 33 18.48 -0.12 12.79
C VAL A 33 19.10 1.22 13.16
N ASN A 34 18.34 2.13 13.77
CA ASN A 34 18.84 3.44 14.18
C ASN A 34 19.98 3.33 15.20
N LEU A 35 19.84 2.40 16.16
CA LEU A 35 20.91 2.07 17.12
C LEU A 35 22.14 1.49 16.43
N GLY A 36 21.96 0.48 15.57
CA GLY A 36 23.05 -0.23 14.90
C GLY A 36 23.83 0.63 13.90
N MET A 37 23.19 1.63 13.31
CA MET A 37 23.79 2.54 12.34
C MET A 37 24.23 3.89 12.94
N ALA A 38 23.91 4.15 14.21
CA ALA A 38 24.09 5.46 14.86
C ALA A 38 23.55 6.62 14.00
N LYS A 39 22.37 6.41 13.40
CA LYS A 39 21.74 7.35 12.48
C LYS A 39 20.23 7.29 12.64
N ASP A 40 19.58 8.45 12.67
CA ASP A 40 18.13 8.54 12.62
C ASP A 40 17.64 8.37 11.18
N ILE A 41 17.06 7.21 10.88
CA ILE A 41 16.33 6.90 9.66
C ILE A 41 14.88 6.64 10.06
N ARG A 42 13.94 7.10 9.23
CA ARG A 42 12.51 6.83 9.41
C ARG A 42 12.08 5.66 8.55
N PHE A 43 11.32 4.73 9.12
CA PHE A 43 10.56 3.76 8.34
C PHE A 43 9.15 4.30 8.16
N GLU A 44 8.74 4.49 6.92
CA GLU A 44 7.44 5.06 6.56
C GLU A 44 6.59 4.00 5.86
N THR A 45 5.41 3.73 6.41
CA THR A 45 4.46 2.70 5.93
C THR A 45 3.15 3.36 5.52
N PRO A 46 3.10 4.10 4.40
CA PRO A 46 1.92 4.89 4.00
C PRO A 46 0.66 4.03 3.77
N LEU A 47 0.82 2.72 3.57
CA LEU A 47 -0.27 1.78 3.30
C LEU A 47 -0.69 0.97 4.54
N MET A 48 -0.07 1.17 5.71
CA MET A 48 -0.23 0.29 6.88
C MET A 48 -1.69 0.00 7.25
N TRP A 49 -2.51 1.05 7.22
CA TRP A 49 -3.91 1.03 7.65
C TRP A 49 -4.91 1.12 6.49
N LEU A 50 -4.42 1.02 5.25
CA LEU A 50 -5.24 1.13 4.04
C LEU A 50 -5.65 -0.25 3.56
N ASP A 51 -6.90 -0.39 3.13
CA ASP A 51 -7.31 -1.52 2.32
C ASP A 51 -6.95 -1.31 0.83
N LYS A 52 -7.29 -2.29 -0.03
CA LYS A 52 -7.01 -2.17 -1.47
C LYS A 52 -7.83 -1.10 -2.17
N ALA A 53 -9.06 -0.81 -1.74
CA ALA A 53 -9.87 0.23 -2.34
C ALA A 53 -9.31 1.62 -2.01
N GLU A 54 -8.88 1.82 -0.75
CA GLU A 54 -8.21 3.04 -0.31
C GLU A 54 -6.85 3.22 -0.98
N THR A 55 -6.12 2.12 -1.26
CA THR A 55 -4.88 2.16 -2.04
C THR A 55 -5.13 2.63 -3.49
N TRP A 56 -6.24 2.22 -4.11
CA TRP A 56 -6.66 2.75 -5.41
C TRP A 56 -7.05 4.22 -5.33
N ALA A 57 -7.79 4.62 -4.30
CA ALA A 57 -8.11 6.01 -4.04
C ALA A 57 -6.85 6.88 -3.87
N LEU A 58 -5.79 6.35 -3.23
CA LEU A 58 -4.53 7.06 -3.07
C LEU A 58 -3.83 7.28 -4.42
N ALA A 59 -3.85 6.29 -5.30
CA ALA A 59 -3.35 6.46 -6.67
C ALA A 59 -4.16 7.52 -7.44
N ASP A 60 -5.49 7.52 -7.29
CA ASP A 60 -6.38 8.50 -7.93
C ASP A 60 -6.18 9.92 -7.36
N TYR A 61 -5.98 10.05 -6.04
CA TYR A 61 -5.68 11.33 -5.39
C TYR A 61 -4.46 12.03 -6.00
N TRP A 62 -3.43 11.25 -6.37
CA TRP A 62 -2.24 11.76 -7.05
C TRP A 62 -2.34 11.82 -8.58
N GLY A 63 -3.52 11.55 -9.15
CA GLY A 63 -3.75 11.55 -10.59
C GLY A 63 -2.99 10.45 -11.34
N LYS A 64 -2.71 9.33 -10.67
CA LYS A 64 -1.93 8.19 -11.20
C LYS A 64 -2.74 6.89 -11.29
N LEU A 65 -4.07 6.97 -11.19
CA LEU A 65 -4.93 5.78 -11.26
C LEU A 65 -4.67 4.95 -12.52
N ASP A 66 -4.65 5.57 -13.69
CA ASP A 66 -4.46 4.87 -14.97
C ASP A 66 -3.05 4.26 -15.11
N LEU A 67 -2.03 4.98 -14.64
CA LEU A 67 -0.66 4.47 -14.64
C LEU A 67 -0.55 3.24 -13.74
N VAL A 68 -1.05 3.33 -12.50
CA VAL A 68 -1.04 2.20 -11.57
C VAL A 68 -1.86 1.05 -12.14
N ARG A 69 -3.01 1.33 -12.76
CA ARG A 69 -3.88 0.31 -13.31
C ARG A 69 -3.22 -0.46 -14.44
N ASN A 70 -2.59 0.23 -15.39
CA ASN A 70 -2.17 -0.37 -16.65
C ASN A 70 -0.69 -0.77 -16.71
N GLU A 71 0.19 -0.10 -15.97
CA GLU A 71 1.64 -0.25 -16.12
C GLU A 71 2.31 -1.08 -15.02
N THR A 72 1.58 -1.45 -13.96
CA THR A 72 2.13 -2.23 -12.84
C THR A 72 1.84 -3.73 -12.96
N LEU A 73 2.67 -4.54 -12.30
CA LEU A 73 2.54 -5.99 -12.25
C LEU A 73 2.15 -6.44 -10.83
N THR A 74 0.96 -7.04 -10.70
CA THR A 74 0.50 -7.72 -9.46
C THR A 74 0.21 -9.19 -9.69
N CYS A 75 -0.08 -9.59 -10.93
CA CYS A 75 -0.41 -10.96 -11.29
C CYS A 75 0.74 -11.91 -10.98
N TYR A 76 0.48 -13.00 -10.27
CA TYR A 76 1.47 -14.06 -10.03
C TYR A 76 1.96 -14.74 -11.31
N ASN A 77 1.22 -14.61 -12.41
CA ASN A 77 1.58 -15.17 -13.72
C ASN A 77 2.31 -14.18 -14.63
N GLY A 78 2.76 -13.02 -14.12
CA GLY A 78 3.59 -12.10 -14.90
C GLY A 78 2.83 -11.19 -15.87
N ILE A 79 1.49 -11.18 -15.84
CA ILE A 79 0.66 -10.33 -16.72
C ILE A 79 0.43 -8.97 -16.06
N GLN A 80 0.88 -7.90 -16.70
CA GLN A 80 0.67 -6.51 -16.25
C GLN A 80 -0.82 -6.11 -16.30
N GLY A 81 -1.13 -5.00 -15.64
CA GLY A 81 -2.46 -4.41 -15.74
C GLY A 81 -3.49 -5.07 -14.83
N ASP A 82 -4.65 -5.40 -15.41
CA ASP A 82 -5.71 -6.19 -14.74
C ASP A 82 -5.28 -7.66 -14.53
N GLY A 83 -4.24 -8.11 -15.23
CA GLY A 83 -3.61 -9.42 -15.03
C GLY A 83 -4.41 -10.59 -15.58
N CYS A 84 -4.20 -11.80 -15.03
CA CYS A 84 -4.82 -13.03 -15.53
C CYS A 84 -6.29 -13.23 -15.08
N GLY A 85 -6.75 -12.51 -14.06
CA GLY A 85 -8.12 -12.61 -13.53
C GLY A 85 -8.44 -13.88 -12.73
N HIS A 86 -7.50 -14.82 -12.55
CA HIS A 86 -7.78 -16.09 -11.87
C HIS A 86 -6.81 -16.44 -10.72
N CYS A 87 -5.76 -15.63 -10.48
CA CYS A 87 -4.88 -15.79 -9.32
C CYS A 87 -5.36 -14.95 -8.12
N ALA A 88 -4.96 -15.34 -6.91
CA ALA A 88 -5.38 -14.66 -5.68
C ALA A 88 -5.04 -13.15 -5.68
N ALA A 89 -3.85 -12.79 -6.18
CA ALA A 89 -3.43 -11.39 -6.26
C ALA A 89 -4.30 -10.57 -7.24
N CYS A 90 -4.66 -11.13 -8.39
CA CYS A 90 -5.58 -10.48 -9.33
C CYS A 90 -6.96 -10.28 -8.71
N ASN A 91 -7.50 -11.29 -8.02
CA ASN A 91 -8.82 -11.19 -7.39
C ASN A 91 -8.85 -10.10 -6.32
N LEU A 92 -7.84 -10.05 -5.45
CA LEU A 92 -7.72 -9.04 -4.39
C LEU A 92 -7.62 -7.62 -4.99
N ARG A 93 -6.78 -7.45 -6.02
CA ARG A 93 -6.60 -6.17 -6.73
C ARG A 93 -7.88 -5.70 -7.44
N ALA A 94 -8.55 -6.61 -8.15
CA ALA A 94 -9.79 -6.33 -8.87
C ALA A 94 -10.95 -6.00 -7.91
N ASN A 95 -11.08 -6.73 -6.80
CA ASN A 95 -12.09 -6.45 -5.78
C ASN A 95 -11.91 -5.05 -5.18
N GLY A 96 -10.67 -4.66 -4.86
CA GLY A 96 -10.37 -3.30 -4.41
C GLY A 96 -10.71 -2.23 -5.44
N LEU A 97 -10.40 -2.47 -6.72
CA LEU A 97 -10.72 -1.53 -7.79
C LEU A 97 -12.24 -1.37 -7.96
N ASN A 98 -12.97 -2.49 -7.98
CA ASN A 98 -14.42 -2.49 -8.12
C ASN A 98 -15.10 -1.77 -6.95
N HIS A 99 -14.64 -2.01 -5.71
CA HIS A 99 -15.14 -1.29 -4.54
C HIS A 99 -14.88 0.22 -4.66
N TYR A 100 -13.65 0.61 -5.04
CA TYR A 100 -13.31 2.02 -5.24
C TYR A 100 -14.18 2.69 -6.31
N LEU A 101 -14.37 2.04 -7.46
CA LEU A 101 -15.18 2.60 -8.56
C LEU A 101 -16.68 2.68 -8.21
N ALA A 102 -17.19 1.75 -7.39
CA ALA A 102 -18.58 1.73 -6.96
C ALA A 102 -18.90 2.87 -5.97
N ASP A 103 -17.95 3.26 -5.12
CA ASP A 103 -18.10 4.36 -4.16
C ASP A 103 -16.82 5.21 -4.04
N LYS A 104 -16.50 5.94 -5.11
CA LYS A 104 -15.29 6.78 -5.15
C LYS A 104 -15.27 7.80 -4.02
N ALA A 105 -16.41 8.45 -3.75
CA ALA A 105 -16.50 9.53 -2.78
C ALA A 105 -16.33 9.01 -1.35
N GLY A 106 -17.01 7.92 -0.99
CA GLY A 106 -16.91 7.31 0.33
C GLY A 106 -15.52 6.75 0.62
N VAL A 107 -14.93 6.02 -0.33
CA VAL A 107 -13.58 5.46 -0.18
C VAL A 107 -12.52 6.57 -0.11
N MET A 108 -12.64 7.64 -0.92
CA MET A 108 -11.73 8.79 -0.83
C MET A 108 -11.84 9.51 0.52
N ALA A 109 -13.05 9.66 1.06
CA ALA A 109 -13.25 10.25 2.40
C ALA A 109 -12.63 9.38 3.51
N ALA A 110 -12.79 8.06 3.42
CA ALA A 110 -12.15 7.11 4.35
C ALA A 110 -10.62 7.19 4.29
N LEU A 111 -10.05 7.20 3.08
CA LEU A 111 -8.62 7.39 2.85
C LEU A 111 -8.10 8.68 3.51
N LYS A 112 -8.75 9.82 3.25
CA LYS A 112 -8.34 11.12 3.80
C LYS A 112 -8.38 11.11 5.33
N LYS A 113 -9.39 10.49 5.92
CA LYS A 113 -9.50 10.34 7.37
C LYS A 113 -8.32 9.56 7.98
N LYS A 114 -7.82 8.53 7.28
CA LYS A 114 -6.70 7.69 7.76
C LYS A 114 -5.32 8.31 7.52
N THR A 115 -5.17 9.10 6.45
CA THR A 115 -3.88 9.62 5.99
C THR A 115 -3.65 11.10 6.33
N GLY A 116 -4.70 11.84 6.69
CA GLY A 116 -4.64 13.28 6.94
C GLY A 116 -4.50 14.15 5.68
N LEU A 117 -4.74 13.55 4.49
CA LEU A 117 -4.70 14.26 3.22
C LEU A 117 -5.93 15.18 3.07
N ASN A 118 -5.70 16.38 2.50
CA ASN A 118 -6.73 17.38 2.22
C ASN A 118 -7.28 17.25 0.79
#